data_AF-A0A8R1TQY3-F1
#
_entry.id   AF-A0A8R1TQY3-F1
#
_cell.length_a   1.000
_cell.length_b   1.000
_cell.length_c   1.000
_cell.angle_alpha   90.00
_cell.angle_beta   90.00
_cell.angle_gamma   90.00
#
_symmetry.space_group_name_H-M   'P 1'
#
loop_
_entity.id
_entity.type
_entity.pdbx_description
1 polymer ?
#
loop_
_entity_poly.entity_id
_entity_poly.type
_entity_poly.pdbx_seq_one_letter_code
_entity_poly.pdbx_strand_id
1 'polypeptide(L)'
;MIQKASSIIIHPDDRQEKILIEKLVVVINNALTPLSLRLVQADDEYDDQNSYIILLSDRRPNDLLRDAFGLTQTEFALFHLWVNAICSSENDEILKCEAFSIASDLLLKGKKVDEEHLLQQFVSNKWLAVDNERATIRLDTRGIAELQNYFSSHADELKLEKCIICGKFIVMKNRAVFCRMCGSFSHRQCGLKMIKSVKTKKLLCPGKLENGDSCTAGFHISVEMESVNQNQKGYFHYFSQQERYMHSFIS
;
A
#
# COMPACT_ATOMS: atom_id res chain seq x y z
N MET A 1 6.01 39.96 41.34
CA MET A 1 6.86 39.23 40.36
C MET A 1 5.95 38.44 39.44
N ILE A 2 5.85 38.82 38.17
CA ILE A 2 5.09 38.07 37.17
C ILE A 2 5.99 36.90 36.75
N GLN A 3 5.76 35.72 37.32
CA GLN A 3 6.32 34.48 36.81
C GLN A 3 5.64 34.19 35.47
N LYS A 4 6.31 34.55 34.36
CA LYS A 4 6.01 33.94 33.07
C LYS A 4 6.38 32.47 33.19
N ALA A 5 5.37 31.61 33.31
CA ALA A 5 5.53 30.19 33.13
C ALA A 5 5.95 29.97 31.68
N SER A 6 7.26 29.82 31.46
CA SER A 6 7.80 29.32 30.21
C SER A 6 7.34 27.87 30.08
N SER A 7 6.25 27.65 29.35
CA SER A 7 5.82 26.32 28.93
C SER A 7 6.89 25.77 27.99
N ILE A 8 7.79 24.96 28.55
CA ILE A 8 8.76 24.18 27.79
C ILE A 8 7.94 23.18 26.99
N ILE A 9 7.80 23.42 25.69
CA ILE A 9 7.26 22.43 24.75
C ILE A 9 8.35 21.37 24.62
N ILE A 10 8.26 20.33 25.45
CA ILE A 10 9.11 19.15 25.31
C ILE A 10 8.61 18.44 24.06
N HIS A 11 9.38 18.53 22.97
CA HIS A 11 9.12 17.71 21.79
C HIS A 11 9.21 16.24 22.21
N PRO A 12 8.15 15.45 22.01
CA PRO A 12 8.21 14.02 22.31
C PRO A 12 9.35 13.40 21.50
N ASP A 13 10.11 12.49 22.11
CA ASP A 13 11.03 11.65 21.34
C ASP A 13 10.25 10.78 20.34
N ASP A 14 10.92 10.25 19.32
CA ASP A 14 10.29 9.46 18.25
C ASP A 14 9.39 8.32 18.78
N ARG A 15 9.74 7.74 19.94
CA ARG A 15 8.98 6.66 20.56
C ARG A 15 7.70 7.19 21.20
N GLN A 16 7.77 8.33 21.88
CA GLN A 16 6.60 9.01 22.43
C GLN A 16 5.67 9.48 21.32
N GLU A 17 6.20 10.07 20.25
CA GLU A 17 5.41 10.49 19.10
C GLU A 17 4.65 9.31 18.49
N LYS A 18 5.32 8.17 18.27
CA LYS A 18 4.67 6.96 17.77
C LYS A 18 3.51 6.49 18.66
N ILE A 19 3.70 6.47 19.99
CA ILE A 19 2.66 6.08 20.95
C ILE A 19 1.48 7.07 20.90
N LEU A 20 1.74 8.37 20.73
CA LEU A 20 0.70 9.37 20.63
C LEU A 20 -0.10 9.23 19.32
N ILE A 21 0.59 8.96 18.20
CA ILE A 21 -0.06 8.69 16.92
C ILE A 21 -0.95 7.46 17.02
N GLU A 22 -0.48 6.36 17.61
CA GLU A 22 -1.28 5.15 17.82
C GLU A 22 -2.54 5.44 18.64
N LYS A 23 -2.43 6.23 19.71
CA LYS A 23 -3.59 6.66 20.52
C LYS A 23 -4.54 7.56 19.73
N LEU A 24 -4.02 8.50 18.95
CA LEU A 24 -4.83 9.41 18.13
C LEU A 24 -5.62 8.64 17.07
N VAL A 25 -4.99 7.67 16.40
CA VAL A 25 -5.66 6.79 15.42
C VAL A 25 -6.83 6.06 16.06
N VAL A 26 -6.68 5.54 17.28
CA VAL A 26 -7.79 4.90 18.02
C VAL A 26 -8.93 5.88 18.27
N VAL A 27 -8.64 7.10 18.74
CA VAL A 27 -9.66 8.12 19.01
C VAL A 27 -10.41 8.50 17.74
N ILE A 28 -9.69 8.75 16.64
CA ILE A 28 -10.30 9.11 15.36
C ILE A 28 -11.12 7.94 14.80
N ASN A 29 -10.62 6.70 14.89
CA ASN A 29 -11.37 5.53 14.43
C ASN A 29 -12.70 5.34 15.17
N ASN A 30 -12.75 5.62 16.47
CA ASN A 30 -14.00 5.58 17.21
C ASN A 30 -15.02 6.60 16.67
N ALA A 31 -14.55 7.79 16.26
CA ALA A 31 -15.40 8.81 15.65
C ALA A 31 -15.79 8.50 14.19
N LEU A 32 -14.94 7.80 13.44
CA LEU A 32 -15.18 7.42 12.04
C LEU A 32 -16.06 6.17 11.89
N THR A 33 -16.14 5.32 12.91
CA THR A 33 -16.89 4.05 12.87
C THR A 33 -18.34 4.21 12.38
N PRO A 34 -19.14 5.19 12.84
CA PRO A 34 -20.51 5.39 12.34
C PRO A 34 -20.60 5.70 10.84
N LEU A 35 -19.53 6.25 10.26
CA LEU A 35 -19.44 6.58 8.84
C LEU A 35 -18.93 5.39 8.00
N SER A 36 -18.63 4.25 8.64
CA SER A 36 -17.98 3.10 7.99
C SER A 36 -16.63 3.50 7.38
N LEU A 37 -15.89 4.36 8.07
CA LEU A 37 -14.55 4.79 7.71
C LEU A 37 -13.58 4.39 8.81
N ARG A 38 -12.30 4.21 8.45
CA ARG A 38 -11.22 3.99 9.42
C ARG A 38 -9.87 4.43 8.89
N LEU A 39 -9.07 5.01 9.77
CA LEU A 39 -7.64 5.19 9.59
C LEU A 39 -6.89 3.88 9.86
N VAL A 40 -6.00 3.52 8.95
CA VAL A 40 -5.07 2.40 9.11
C VAL A 40 -3.65 2.85 8.86
N GLN A 41 -2.70 2.22 9.55
CA GLN A 41 -1.31 2.30 9.15
C GLN A 41 -1.05 1.28 8.03
N ALA A 42 -0.44 1.74 6.95
CA ALA A 42 0.04 0.91 5.84
C ALA A 42 1.55 1.12 5.69
N ASP A 43 2.29 0.03 5.62
CA ASP A 43 3.72 0.06 5.32
C ASP A 43 3.90 0.06 3.80
N ASP A 44 4.91 0.78 3.31
CA ASP A 44 5.28 0.71 1.90
C ASP A 44 5.98 -0.62 1.63
N GLU A 45 5.42 -1.44 0.73
CA GLU A 45 6.00 -2.74 0.37
C GLU A 45 7.31 -2.58 -0.44
N TYR A 46 7.54 -1.41 -1.02
CA TYR A 46 8.72 -1.06 -1.81
C TYR A 46 9.77 -0.27 -1.01
N ASP A 47 9.40 0.44 0.06
CA ASP A 47 10.36 1.12 0.94
C ASP A 47 10.09 0.86 2.41
N ASP A 48 10.92 0.03 3.04
CA ASP A 48 10.78 -0.36 4.44
C ASP A 48 10.93 0.81 5.44
N GLN A 49 11.38 1.99 4.97
CA GLN A 49 11.50 3.21 5.78
C GLN A 49 10.20 4.01 5.85
N ASN A 50 9.24 3.77 4.96
CA ASN A 50 8.03 4.56 4.88
C ASN A 50 6.81 3.80 5.41
N SER A 51 5.97 4.52 6.15
CA SER A 51 4.64 4.06 6.53
C SER A 51 3.69 5.25 6.53
N TYR A 52 2.45 5.00 6.11
CA TYR A 52 1.44 6.02 5.92
C TYR A 52 0.20 5.71 6.76
N ILE A 53 -0.54 6.75 7.12
CA ILE A 53 -1.90 6.61 7.65
C ILE A 53 -2.87 6.83 6.50
N ILE A 54 -3.71 5.84 6.22
CA ILE A 54 -4.65 5.84 5.10
C ILE A 54 -6.07 5.77 5.64
N LEU A 55 -6.94 6.62 5.12
CA LEU A 55 -8.37 6.56 5.36
C LEU A 55 -9.02 5.54 4.42
N LEU A 56 -9.58 4.48 4.97
CA LEU A 56 -10.29 3.44 4.24
C LEU A 56 -11.78 3.54 4.48
N SER A 57 -12.55 3.18 3.46
CA SER A 57 -13.98 2.88 3.58
C SER A 57 -14.20 1.39 3.81
N ASP A 58 -14.97 1.06 4.84
CA ASP A 58 -15.47 -0.30 5.08
C ASP A 58 -16.73 -0.59 4.26
N ARG A 59 -17.34 0.44 3.66
CA ARG A 59 -18.36 0.23 2.63
C ARG A 59 -17.65 -0.31 1.40
N ARG A 60 -18.06 -1.50 0.97
CA ARG A 60 -17.47 -2.27 -0.12
C ARG A 60 -18.27 -2.10 -1.41
N PRO A 61 -18.05 -1.07 -2.24
CA PRO A 61 -18.34 -1.23 -3.66
C PRO A 61 -17.17 -1.99 -4.30
N ASN A 62 -17.49 -3.06 -5.02
CA ASN A 62 -16.54 -3.73 -5.94
C ASN A 62 -15.96 -2.75 -6.98
N ASP A 63 -16.62 -1.60 -7.15
CA ASP A 63 -16.29 -0.56 -8.12
C ASP A 63 -15.74 0.73 -7.46
N LEU A 64 -15.15 0.64 -6.26
CA LEU A 64 -14.62 1.80 -5.50
C LEU A 64 -13.86 2.80 -6.38
N LEU A 65 -12.98 2.31 -7.27
CA LEU A 65 -12.23 3.17 -8.18
C LEU A 65 -13.11 3.84 -9.24
N ARG A 66 -14.06 3.13 -9.81
CA ARG A 66 -14.94 3.68 -10.85
C ARG A 66 -15.82 4.77 -10.27
N ASP A 67 -16.44 4.48 -9.12
CA ASP A 67 -17.41 5.36 -8.49
C ASP A 67 -16.74 6.56 -7.80
N ALA A 68 -15.53 6.40 -7.24
CA ALA A 68 -14.81 7.49 -6.58
C ALA A 68 -14.12 8.46 -7.55
N PHE A 69 -13.67 7.99 -8.72
CA PHE A 69 -12.91 8.81 -9.67
C PHE A 69 -13.68 9.17 -10.95
N GLY A 70 -14.90 8.68 -11.11
CA GLY A 70 -15.68 8.90 -12.34
C GLY A 70 -15.04 8.29 -13.57
N LEU A 71 -14.27 7.19 -13.40
CA LEU A 71 -13.61 6.51 -14.50
C LEU A 71 -14.65 5.91 -15.44
N THR A 72 -14.43 6.06 -16.74
CA THR A 72 -15.16 5.31 -17.76
C THR A 72 -14.84 3.82 -17.65
N GLN A 73 -15.73 2.98 -18.19
CA GLN A 73 -15.51 1.53 -18.25
C GLN A 73 -14.18 1.16 -18.94
N THR A 74 -13.77 1.95 -19.94
CA THR A 74 -12.52 1.74 -20.68
C THR A 74 -11.30 2.10 -19.84
N GLU A 75 -11.34 3.21 -19.11
CA GLU A 75 -10.24 3.61 -18.22
C GLU A 75 -10.07 2.64 -17.04
N PHE A 76 -11.19 2.16 -16.47
CA PHE A 76 -11.13 1.13 -15.43
C PHE A 76 -10.58 -0.20 -15.96
N ALA A 77 -10.96 -0.60 -17.18
CA ALA A 77 -10.39 -1.78 -17.82
C ALA A 77 -8.88 -1.63 -18.07
N LEU A 78 -8.42 -0.44 -18.49
CA LEU A 78 -7.00 -0.16 -18.67
C LEU A 78 -6.25 -0.23 -17.33
N PHE A 79 -6.81 0.35 -16.27
CA PHE A 79 -6.22 0.25 -14.93
C PHE A 79 -6.09 -1.21 -14.47
N HIS A 80 -7.15 -2.02 -14.67
CA HIS A 80 -7.10 -3.45 -14.37
C HIS A 80 -5.99 -4.18 -15.13
N LEU A 81 -5.82 -3.89 -16.43
CA LEU A 81 -4.74 -4.48 -17.23
C LEU A 81 -3.34 -4.06 -16.74
N TRP A 82 -3.16 -2.81 -16.33
CA TRP A 82 -1.90 -2.36 -15.72
C TRP A 82 -1.64 -3.07 -14.39
N VAL A 83 -2.64 -3.19 -13.51
CA VAL A 83 -2.49 -3.92 -12.25
C VAL A 83 -2.12 -5.38 -12.49
N ASN A 84 -2.79 -6.03 -13.45
CA ASN A 84 -2.49 -7.41 -13.80
C ASN A 84 -1.05 -7.57 -14.33
N ALA A 85 -0.61 -6.66 -15.20
CA ALA A 85 0.75 -6.66 -15.73
C ALA A 85 1.80 -6.44 -14.61
N ILE A 86 1.54 -5.51 -13.68
CA ILE A 86 2.39 -5.28 -12.50
C ILE A 86 2.49 -6.55 -11.64
N CYS A 87 1.36 -7.15 -11.24
CA CYS A 87 1.34 -8.34 -10.37
C CYS A 87 1.92 -9.59 -11.05
N SER A 88 1.92 -9.64 -12.39
CA SER A 88 2.47 -10.76 -13.16
C SER A 88 3.94 -10.57 -13.55
N SER A 89 4.50 -9.38 -13.35
CA SER A 89 5.89 -9.07 -13.68
C SER A 89 6.85 -9.70 -12.65
N GLU A 90 8.10 -9.95 -13.06
CA GLU A 90 9.12 -10.52 -12.16
C GLU A 90 9.52 -9.55 -11.04
N ASN A 91 9.46 -8.24 -11.30
CA ASN A 91 9.91 -7.20 -10.38
C ASN A 91 8.76 -6.47 -9.66
N ASP A 92 7.52 -6.94 -9.84
CA ASP A 92 6.30 -6.28 -9.34
C ASP A 92 6.17 -4.81 -9.82
N GLU A 93 6.69 -4.54 -11.03
CA GLU A 93 6.67 -3.28 -11.75
C GLU A 93 6.73 -3.53 -13.27
N ILE A 94 6.18 -2.61 -14.06
CA ILE A 94 6.21 -2.66 -15.53
C ILE A 94 6.89 -1.43 -16.11
N LEU A 95 7.45 -1.53 -17.30
CA LEU A 95 7.97 -0.35 -18.00
C LEU A 95 6.83 0.57 -18.45
N LYS A 96 7.07 1.88 -18.47
CA LYS A 96 6.11 2.87 -18.98
C LYS A 96 5.74 2.61 -20.44
N CYS A 97 6.68 2.14 -21.26
CA CYS A 97 6.39 1.75 -22.64
C CYS A 97 5.48 0.52 -22.75
N GLU A 98 5.61 -0.46 -21.84
CA GLU A 98 4.70 -1.62 -21.78
C GLU A 98 3.28 -1.19 -21.40
N ALA A 99 3.14 -0.29 -20.43
CA ALA A 99 1.86 0.27 -20.05
C ALA A 99 1.15 0.96 -21.24
N PHE A 100 1.89 1.68 -22.08
CA PHE A 100 1.35 2.35 -23.27
C PHE A 100 1.06 1.39 -24.42
N SER A 101 1.82 0.29 -24.53
CA SER A 101 1.47 -0.80 -25.45
C SER A 101 0.14 -1.45 -25.05
N ILE A 102 -0.06 -1.74 -23.76
CA ILE A 102 -1.32 -2.28 -23.22
C ILE A 102 -2.49 -1.32 -23.52
N ALA A 103 -2.28 -0.01 -23.34
CA ALA A 103 -3.28 0.98 -23.69
C ALA A 103 -3.62 0.91 -25.19
N SER A 104 -2.61 0.98 -26.06
CA SER A 104 -2.77 0.93 -27.52
C SER A 104 -3.56 -0.30 -27.98
N ASP A 105 -3.27 -1.48 -27.42
CA ASP A 105 -3.98 -2.73 -27.73
C ASP A 105 -5.46 -2.69 -27.28
N LEU A 106 -5.75 -2.03 -26.17
CA LEU A 106 -7.12 -1.77 -25.73
C LEU A 106 -7.83 -0.77 -26.63
N LEU A 107 -7.13 0.28 -27.10
CA LEU A 107 -7.70 1.33 -27.97
C LEU A 107 -8.14 0.80 -29.33
N LEU A 108 -7.49 -0.24 -29.86
CA LEU A 108 -7.92 -0.94 -31.07
C LEU A 108 -9.36 -1.49 -30.96
N LYS A 109 -9.94 -1.57 -29.75
CA LYS A 109 -11.33 -1.96 -29.47
C LYS A 109 -12.34 -0.80 -29.42
N GLY A 110 -11.95 0.43 -29.80
CA GLY A 110 -12.91 1.44 -30.28
C GLY A 110 -13.17 2.67 -29.41
N LYS A 111 -12.41 2.92 -28.34
CA LYS A 111 -12.47 4.21 -27.61
C LYS A 111 -11.06 4.68 -27.28
N LYS A 112 -10.69 5.88 -27.77
CA LYS A 112 -9.45 6.58 -27.41
C LYS A 112 -9.48 6.94 -25.92
N VAL A 113 -8.47 6.51 -25.19
CA VAL A 113 -8.10 6.98 -23.86
C VAL A 113 -6.82 7.80 -24.04
N ASP A 114 -6.68 8.91 -23.33
CA ASP A 114 -5.40 9.59 -23.21
C ASP A 114 -4.60 8.88 -22.10
N GLU A 115 -3.79 7.90 -22.49
CA GLU A 115 -3.10 7.02 -21.55
C GLU A 115 -2.06 7.74 -20.68
N GLU A 116 -1.42 8.78 -21.20
CA GLU A 116 -0.49 9.60 -20.41
C GLU A 116 -1.28 10.42 -19.40
N HIS A 117 -2.37 11.08 -19.80
CA HIS A 117 -3.22 11.82 -18.86
C HIS A 117 -3.76 10.91 -17.76
N LEU A 118 -4.26 9.73 -18.12
CA LEU A 118 -4.80 8.76 -17.16
C LEU A 118 -3.70 8.26 -16.21
N LEU A 119 -2.50 7.94 -16.71
CA LEU A 119 -1.38 7.56 -15.86
C LEU A 119 -1.03 8.67 -14.88
N GLN A 120 -0.93 9.93 -15.33
CA GLN A 120 -0.67 11.07 -14.46
C GLN A 120 -1.77 11.27 -13.42
N GLN A 121 -3.03 11.01 -13.76
CA GLN A 121 -4.13 11.03 -12.82
C GLN A 121 -3.95 9.98 -11.72
N PHE A 122 -3.59 8.74 -12.06
CA PHE A 122 -3.34 7.71 -11.04
C PHE A 122 -2.12 8.00 -10.16
N VAL A 123 -1.06 8.58 -10.75
CA VAL A 123 0.17 8.95 -10.01
C VAL A 123 -0.09 10.12 -9.05
N SER A 124 -0.74 11.18 -9.52
CA SER A 124 -1.11 12.33 -8.68
C SER A 124 -2.02 11.93 -7.51
N ASN A 125 -2.88 10.93 -7.72
CA ASN A 125 -3.77 10.39 -6.69
C ASN A 125 -3.16 9.27 -5.84
N LYS A 126 -1.87 8.93 -6.03
CA LYS A 126 -1.15 7.89 -5.26
C LYS A 126 -1.73 6.48 -5.43
N TRP A 127 -2.30 6.16 -6.58
CA TRP A 127 -2.64 4.78 -6.92
C TRP A 127 -1.44 4.05 -7.50
N LEU A 128 -0.70 4.75 -8.35
CA LEU A 128 0.51 4.27 -8.99
C LEU A 128 1.69 5.15 -8.61
N ALA A 129 2.88 4.58 -8.59
CA ALA A 129 4.14 5.29 -8.46
C ALA A 129 4.96 5.08 -9.73
N VAL A 130 5.71 6.11 -10.13
CA VAL A 130 6.60 6.09 -11.29
C VAL A 130 8.02 6.33 -10.82
N ASP A 131 8.94 5.45 -11.22
CA ASP A 131 10.38 5.72 -11.18
C ASP A 131 10.76 6.35 -12.53
N ASN A 132 11.11 7.64 -12.52
CA ASN A 132 11.47 8.35 -13.75
C ASN A 132 12.85 7.96 -14.29
N GLU A 133 13.76 7.46 -13.43
CA GLU A 133 15.09 7.04 -13.85
C GLU A 133 15.03 5.67 -14.55
N ARG A 134 14.24 4.74 -14.00
CA ARG A 134 14.02 3.40 -14.56
C ARG A 134 12.89 3.35 -15.59
N ALA A 135 12.09 4.41 -15.67
CA ALA A 135 10.84 4.46 -16.43
C ALA A 135 9.89 3.31 -16.08
N THR A 136 9.81 2.92 -14.80
CA THR A 136 8.94 1.86 -14.31
C THR A 136 7.71 2.41 -13.60
N ILE A 137 6.63 1.63 -13.63
CA ILE A 137 5.34 1.90 -13.00
C ILE A 137 5.06 0.75 -12.04
N ARG A 138 4.65 1.10 -10.82
CA ARG A 138 4.22 0.14 -9.80
C ARG A 138 2.99 0.63 -9.06
N LEU A 139 2.35 -0.25 -8.29
CA LEU A 139 1.34 0.17 -7.32
C LEU A 139 1.99 0.97 -6.18
N ASP A 140 1.36 2.08 -5.81
CA ASP A 140 1.74 2.90 -4.65
C ASP A 140 1.07 2.34 -3.38
N THR A 141 1.56 2.73 -2.20
CA THR A 141 1.11 2.22 -0.90
C THR A 141 -0.39 2.43 -0.68
N ARG A 142 -0.94 3.56 -1.16
CA ARG A 142 -2.39 3.79 -1.12
C ARG A 142 -3.15 2.81 -2.01
N GLY A 143 -2.69 2.60 -3.25
CA GLY A 143 -3.27 1.61 -4.13
C GLY A 143 -3.31 0.21 -3.51
N ILE A 144 -2.20 -0.24 -2.94
CA ILE A 144 -2.12 -1.55 -2.28
C ILE A 144 -3.09 -1.63 -1.08
N ALA A 145 -3.19 -0.58 -0.27
CA ALA A 145 -4.02 -0.58 0.92
C ALA A 145 -5.53 -0.54 0.60
N GLU A 146 -5.94 0.28 -0.36
CA GLU A 146 -7.36 0.43 -0.73
C GLU A 146 -7.87 -0.73 -1.60
N LEU A 147 -7.01 -1.36 -2.41
CA LEU A 147 -7.40 -2.42 -3.34
C LEU A 147 -7.46 -3.82 -2.73
N GLN A 148 -7.35 -3.98 -1.41
CA GLN A 148 -7.40 -5.32 -0.78
C GLN A 148 -8.68 -6.11 -1.10
N ASN A 149 -9.82 -5.44 -1.21
CA ASN A 149 -11.07 -6.10 -1.64
C ASN A 149 -11.04 -6.43 -3.14
N TYR A 150 -10.53 -5.52 -3.98
CA TYR A 150 -10.36 -5.77 -5.40
C TYR A 150 -9.44 -6.97 -5.65
N PHE A 151 -8.32 -7.07 -4.93
CA PHE A 151 -7.42 -8.23 -4.97
C PHE A 151 -8.12 -9.51 -4.52
N SER A 152 -9.01 -9.43 -3.52
CA SER A 152 -9.79 -10.60 -3.10
C SER A 152 -10.69 -11.12 -4.22
N SER A 153 -11.28 -10.23 -5.03
CA SER A 153 -12.15 -10.59 -6.15
C SER A 153 -11.40 -11.11 -7.38
N HIS A 154 -10.11 -10.81 -7.51
CA HIS A 154 -9.27 -11.18 -8.67
C HIS A 154 -8.05 -12.02 -8.24
N ALA A 155 -8.09 -12.68 -7.08
CA ALA A 155 -6.92 -13.30 -6.47
C ALA A 155 -6.30 -14.39 -7.37
N ASP A 156 -7.14 -15.23 -7.99
CA ASP A 156 -6.71 -16.32 -8.87
C ASP A 156 -6.10 -15.78 -10.17
N GLU A 157 -6.66 -14.70 -10.71
CA GLU A 157 -6.17 -14.04 -11.91
C GLU A 157 -4.81 -13.38 -11.66
N LEU A 158 -4.70 -12.62 -10.57
CA LEU A 158 -3.52 -11.84 -10.23
C LEU A 158 -2.41 -12.68 -9.56
N LYS A 159 -2.68 -13.96 -9.24
CA LYS A 159 -1.74 -14.90 -8.59
C LYS A 159 -1.10 -14.35 -7.31
N LEU A 160 -1.86 -13.58 -6.54
CA LEU A 160 -1.37 -12.90 -5.34
C LEU A 160 -1.36 -13.84 -4.13
N GLU A 161 -0.33 -13.69 -3.31
CA GLU A 161 -0.17 -14.43 -2.06
C GLU A 161 -0.70 -13.61 -0.88
N LYS A 162 -1.14 -14.28 0.18
CA LYS A 162 -1.47 -13.62 1.45
C LYS A 162 -0.30 -13.69 2.43
N CYS A 163 -0.04 -12.58 3.08
CA CYS A 163 0.89 -12.51 4.19
C CYS A 163 0.34 -13.30 5.38
N ILE A 164 1.11 -14.28 5.85
CA ILE A 164 0.71 -15.14 6.98
C ILE A 164 0.61 -14.40 8.32
N ILE A 165 1.19 -13.19 8.40
CA ILE A 165 1.22 -12.39 9.63
C ILE A 165 -0.01 -11.47 9.72
N CYS A 166 -0.31 -10.73 8.65
CA CYS A 166 -1.36 -9.71 8.67
C CYS A 166 -2.63 -10.11 7.88
N GLY A 167 -2.58 -11.21 7.12
CA GLY A 167 -3.69 -11.72 6.31
C GLY A 167 -4.00 -10.92 5.04
N LYS A 168 -3.26 -9.83 4.77
CA LYS A 168 -3.40 -8.98 3.58
C LYS A 168 -2.64 -9.57 2.39
N PHE A 169 -3.05 -9.21 1.18
CA PHE A 169 -2.32 -9.58 -0.04
C PHE A 169 -0.96 -8.90 -0.10
N ILE A 170 0.02 -9.62 -0.63
CA ILE A 170 1.37 -9.15 -0.95
C ILE A 170 1.40 -8.82 -2.42
N VAL A 171 1.70 -7.56 -2.76
CA VAL A 171 1.81 -7.11 -4.15
C VAL A 171 3.27 -7.11 -4.61
N MET A 172 4.21 -6.76 -3.73
CA MET A 172 5.65 -6.81 -4.03
C MET A 172 6.24 -8.17 -3.64
N LYS A 173 5.92 -9.22 -4.42
CA LYS A 173 6.33 -10.60 -4.10
C LYS A 173 7.85 -10.77 -4.13
N ASN A 174 8.56 -10.05 -5.00
CA ASN A 174 10.03 -10.07 -5.10
C ASN A 174 10.74 -9.61 -3.82
N ARG A 175 10.07 -8.80 -3.00
CA ARG A 175 10.56 -8.30 -1.70
C ARG A 175 10.02 -9.08 -0.51
N ALA A 176 9.07 -9.98 -0.74
CA ALA A 176 8.43 -10.75 0.32
C ALA A 176 9.41 -11.74 0.97
N VAL A 177 9.16 -12.04 2.24
CA VAL A 177 9.87 -13.09 2.95
C VAL A 177 9.18 -14.42 2.65
N PHE A 178 9.90 -15.32 1.99
CA PHE A 178 9.42 -16.64 1.61
C PHE A 178 10.04 -17.74 2.48
N CYS A 179 9.19 -18.57 3.09
CA CYS A 179 9.65 -19.75 3.81
C CYS A 179 9.75 -20.97 2.89
N ARG A 180 10.98 -21.39 2.58
CA ARG A 180 11.22 -22.59 1.74
C ARG A 180 10.70 -23.90 2.33
N MET A 181 10.44 -23.95 3.65
CA MET A 181 10.00 -25.17 4.33
C MET A 181 8.49 -25.38 4.28
N CYS A 182 7.68 -24.32 4.40
CA CYS A 182 6.22 -24.42 4.38
C CYS A 182 5.55 -23.68 3.21
N GLY A 183 6.33 -23.01 2.36
CA GLY A 183 5.82 -22.26 1.23
C GLY A 183 5.13 -20.93 1.59
N SER A 184 5.07 -20.55 2.87
CA SER A 184 4.37 -19.33 3.28
C SER A 184 5.13 -18.05 2.91
N PHE A 185 4.36 -17.01 2.61
CA PHE A 185 4.85 -15.66 2.34
C PHE A 185 4.50 -14.71 3.49
N SER A 186 5.33 -13.69 3.69
CA SER A 186 5.00 -12.55 4.51
C SER A 186 5.57 -11.25 3.94
N HIS A 187 4.88 -10.14 4.15
CA HIS A 187 5.45 -8.82 3.89
C HIS A 187 6.75 -8.65 4.65
N ARG A 188 7.76 -8.08 4.00
CA ARG A 188 9.06 -7.82 4.61
C ARG A 188 8.93 -7.02 5.91
N GLN A 189 8.13 -5.96 5.90
CA GLN A 189 7.93 -5.12 7.08
C GLN A 189 7.16 -5.84 8.20
N CYS A 190 6.23 -6.74 7.88
CA CYS A 190 5.59 -7.58 8.89
C CYS A 190 6.64 -8.48 9.58
N GLY A 191 7.51 -9.10 8.78
CA GLY A 191 8.63 -9.90 9.31
C GLY A 191 9.59 -9.08 10.17
N LEU A 192 9.98 -7.88 9.72
CA LEU A 192 10.88 -6.99 10.46
C LEU A 192 10.27 -6.57 11.81
N LYS A 193 8.97 -6.26 11.83
CA LYS A 193 8.23 -5.97 13.07
C LYS A 193 8.20 -7.17 14.01
N MET A 194 7.99 -8.39 13.50
CA MET A 194 8.06 -9.60 14.30
C MET A 194 9.45 -9.80 14.92
N ILE A 195 10.52 -9.67 14.13
CA ILE A 195 11.90 -9.83 14.63
C ILE A 195 12.21 -8.80 15.73
N LYS A 196 11.82 -7.53 15.54
CA LYS A 196 12.00 -6.47 16.55
C LYS A 196 11.24 -6.75 17.86
N SER A 197 10.13 -7.49 17.80
CA SER A 197 9.32 -7.80 18.99
C SER A 197 9.90 -8.93 19.85
N VAL A 198 10.80 -9.76 19.31
CA VAL A 198 11.36 -10.91 20.02
C VAL A 198 12.77 -10.60 20.52
N LYS A 199 12.98 -10.68 21.83
CA LYS A 199 14.29 -10.42 22.47
C LYS A 199 15.37 -11.41 22.02
N THR A 200 14.98 -12.64 21.71
CA THR A 200 15.87 -13.69 21.22
C THR A 200 15.93 -13.64 19.69
N LYS A 201 17.13 -13.46 19.11
CA LYS A 201 17.35 -13.37 17.64
C LYS A 201 16.94 -14.62 16.82
N LYS A 202 16.34 -15.64 17.45
CA LYS A 202 15.81 -16.83 16.79
C LYS A 202 14.28 -16.74 16.78
N LEU A 203 13.75 -16.22 15.67
CA LEU A 203 12.33 -16.26 15.37
C LEU A 203 12.07 -17.48 14.49
N LEU A 204 10.98 -18.21 14.76
CA LEU A 204 10.53 -19.32 13.91
C LEU A 204 9.49 -18.82 12.90
N CYS A 205 9.38 -19.52 11.78
CA CYS A 205 8.34 -19.24 10.80
C CYS A 205 6.94 -19.41 11.41
N PRO A 206 6.04 -18.42 11.29
CA PRO A 206 4.67 -18.53 11.79
C PRO A 206 3.75 -19.42 10.93
N GLY A 207 4.28 -19.99 9.84
CA GLY A 207 3.52 -20.83 8.93
C GLY A 207 3.23 -22.23 9.45
N LYS A 208 2.46 -22.99 8.66
CA LYS A 208 2.14 -24.40 8.90
C LYS A 208 2.62 -25.26 7.75
N LEU A 209 3.11 -26.45 8.05
CA LEU A 209 3.45 -27.47 7.07
C LEU A 209 2.17 -28.09 6.50
N GLU A 210 2.30 -28.88 5.43
CA GLU A 210 1.17 -29.56 4.77
C GLU A 210 0.38 -30.48 5.70
N ASN A 211 1.05 -31.08 6.69
CA ASN A 211 0.44 -31.92 7.71
C ASN A 211 -0.29 -31.12 8.83
N GLY A 212 -0.29 -29.78 8.75
CA GLY A 212 -0.92 -28.89 9.72
C GLY A 212 -0.04 -28.50 10.92
N ASP A 213 1.15 -29.10 11.06
CA ASP A 213 2.08 -28.78 12.14
C ASP A 213 2.71 -27.40 11.97
N SER A 214 3.16 -26.81 13.07
CA SER A 214 3.85 -25.52 13.05
C SER A 214 5.19 -25.63 12.33
N CYS A 215 5.50 -24.67 11.47
CA CYS A 215 6.78 -24.62 10.78
C CYS A 215 7.91 -24.29 11.78
N THR A 216 8.92 -25.15 11.84
CA THR A 216 10.06 -24.99 12.75
C THR A 216 11.28 -24.34 12.07
N ALA A 217 11.10 -23.85 10.84
CA ALA A 217 12.16 -23.17 10.09
C ALA A 217 12.55 -21.85 10.78
N GLY A 218 13.84 -21.51 10.74
CA GLY A 218 14.30 -20.18 11.12
C GLY A 218 13.67 -19.12 10.21
N PHE A 219 13.10 -18.08 10.80
CA PHE A 219 12.55 -16.95 10.07
C PHE A 219 13.67 -15.94 9.80
N HIS A 220 14.11 -15.89 8.55
CA HIS A 220 15.21 -15.04 8.11
C HIS A 220 14.73 -13.99 7.11
N ILE A 221 15.23 -12.77 7.27
CA ILE A 221 15.01 -11.67 6.33
C ILE A 221 16.38 -11.24 5.86
N SER A 222 16.63 -11.32 4.56
CA SER A 222 17.84 -10.80 3.94
C SER A 222 17.91 -9.30 4.19
N VAL A 223 18.96 -8.83 4.87
CA VAL A 223 19.14 -7.41 5.21
C VAL A 223 19.57 -6.59 3.99
N GLU A 224 20.03 -7.24 2.93
CA GLU A 224 20.51 -6.62 1.70
C GLU A 224 19.35 -6.31 0.76
N MET A 225 18.96 -5.04 0.67
CA MET A 225 18.45 -4.44 -0.56
C MET A 225 18.99 -3.01 -0.66
N GLU A 226 19.58 -2.71 -1.81
CA GLU A 226 20.09 -1.40 -2.20
C GLU A 226 19.06 -0.32 -1.82
N SER A 227 19.51 0.65 -1.03
CA SER A 227 18.73 1.84 -0.73
C SER A 227 18.32 2.50 -2.04
N VAL A 228 17.03 2.39 -2.39
CA VAL A 228 16.45 3.26 -3.40
C VAL A 228 16.67 4.69 -2.92
N ASN A 229 17.23 5.52 -3.80
CA ASN A 229 17.77 6.85 -3.55
C ASN A 229 17.01 7.62 -2.45
N GLN A 230 17.72 7.98 -1.37
CA GLN A 230 17.22 8.67 -0.16
C GLN A 230 16.74 10.12 -0.39
N ASN A 231 16.37 10.52 -1.60
CA ASN A 231 16.01 11.90 -1.94
C ASN A 231 14.51 12.23 -1.89
N GLN A 232 13.67 11.34 -1.38
CA GLN A 232 12.29 11.70 -1.04
C GLN A 232 12.07 11.57 0.46
N LYS A 233 12.61 12.53 1.22
CA LYS A 233 12.12 12.83 2.57
C LYS A 233 10.62 13.07 2.46
N GLY A 234 9.83 12.18 3.08
CA GLY A 234 8.42 12.40 3.36
C GLY A 234 8.26 13.67 4.19
N TYR A 235 8.05 14.79 3.50
CA TYR A 235 7.41 15.94 4.11
C TYR A 235 5.99 15.50 4.46
N PHE A 236 5.64 15.57 5.74
CA PHE A 236 4.27 15.60 6.20
C PHE A 236 3.56 16.77 5.49
N HIS A 237 2.98 16.50 4.33
CA HIS A 237 2.05 17.41 3.69
C HIS A 237 0.70 17.22 4.35
N TYR A 238 0.45 18.03 5.38
CA TYR A 238 -0.91 18.42 5.73
C TYR A 238 -1.53 19.05 4.48
N PHE A 239 -2.36 18.29 3.76
CA PHE A 239 -3.28 18.88 2.80
C PHE A 239 -4.42 19.55 3.58
N SER A 240 -4.14 20.77 4.04
CA SER A 240 -5.16 21.81 4.12
C SER A 240 -5.14 22.59 2.81
N GLN A 241 -5.78 22.04 1.77
CA GLN A 241 -6.33 22.89 0.72
C GLN A 241 -7.79 22.49 0.53
N GLN A 242 -8.65 23.27 1.20
CA GLN A 242 -9.88 23.71 0.58
C GLN A 242 -9.55 24.14 -0.86
N GLU A 243 -10.07 23.44 -1.86
CA GLU A 243 -10.80 24.06 -2.96
C GLU A 243 -11.44 22.98 -3.86
N ARG A 244 -12.78 23.02 -3.85
CA ARG A 244 -13.69 22.66 -4.95
C ARG A 244 -13.69 21.21 -5.41
N TYR A 245 -14.48 20.37 -4.73
CA TYR A 245 -15.55 19.55 -5.32
C TYR A 245 -16.46 19.04 -4.18
N MET A 246 -17.13 19.96 -3.49
CA MET A 246 -18.43 19.68 -2.86
C MET A 246 -19.49 20.16 -3.84
N HIS A 247 -19.97 19.28 -4.72
CA HIS A 247 -21.26 19.43 -5.41
C HIS A 247 -21.61 18.12 -6.13
N SER A 248 -21.95 17.09 -5.35
CA SER A 248 -22.96 16.08 -5.68
C SER A 248 -23.03 15.07 -4.53
N PHE A 249 -24.22 14.54 -4.26
CA PHE A 249 -24.56 13.61 -3.17
C PHE A 249 -24.88 14.22 -1.81
N ILE A 250 -25.78 15.21 -1.79
CA ILE A 250 -27.00 15.12 -0.95
C ILE A 250 -28.15 15.69 -1.79
N SER A 251 -29.03 14.80 -2.24
CA SER A 251 -30.41 15.08 -2.64
C SER A 251 -31.28 14.04 -1.96
#